data_AF-D5USB3-F1
#
_entry.id   AF-D5USB3-F1
#
_cell.length_a   1.000
_cell.length_b   1.000
_cell.length_c   1.000
_cell.angle_alpha   90.00
_cell.angle_beta   90.00
_cell.angle_gamma   90.00
#
_symmetry.space_group_name_H-M   'P 1'
#
loop_
_entity.id
_entity.type
_entity.pdbx_description
1 polymer ?
#
loop_
_entity_poly.entity_id
_entity_poly.type
_entity_poly.pdbx_seq_one_letter_code
_entity_poly.pdbx_strand_id
1 'polypeptide(L)'
;MRSQKAENVRSHTERASSKRDLAGIQRPTAADIAEFDAAWTRILGDTPLRAIDLRGVHNSRWVRLHSLPGSKRYADTEEEYAELLRRYFAVLDELRGDEEILTVVTCSFSFAMSPRPVRRSSLLTGLLPRPRYWRSVSEGEDEGEEQAWAHLYVHRVHRHAPALRELFRAVADERAFDVMVTDSAVSWVHHPYDGGSDLILATPAERDRVSELFAQWRSPWDHGL
;
A
#
# COMPACT_ATOMS: atom_id res chain seq x y z
N MET A 1 -40.82 8.06 -34.22
CA MET A 1 -39.41 7.68 -34.48
C MET A 1 -38.39 8.49 -33.65
N ARG A 2 -38.69 8.79 -32.37
CA ARG A 2 -37.86 9.64 -31.48
C ARG A 2 -37.24 8.91 -30.28
N SER A 3 -37.24 7.57 -30.28
CA SER A 3 -36.86 6.78 -29.09
C SER A 3 -35.54 5.99 -29.18
N GLN A 4 -34.75 6.15 -30.25
CA GLN A 4 -33.48 5.41 -30.42
C GLN A 4 -32.21 6.28 -30.34
N LYS A 5 -32.35 7.60 -30.21
CA LYS A 5 -31.20 8.53 -30.10
C LYS A 5 -30.74 8.80 -28.68
N ALA A 6 -31.56 8.49 -27.66
CA ALA A 6 -31.24 8.75 -26.25
C ALA A 6 -30.49 7.60 -25.56
N GLU A 7 -30.69 6.34 -25.98
CA GLU A 7 -29.97 5.18 -25.43
C GLU A 7 -28.53 5.08 -25.94
N ASN A 8 -28.23 5.60 -27.12
CA ASN A 8 -26.89 5.53 -27.70
C ASN A 8 -25.90 6.55 -27.11
N VAL A 9 -26.39 7.58 -26.42
CA VAL A 9 -25.52 8.56 -25.75
C VAL A 9 -25.13 8.05 -24.35
N ARG A 10 -26.03 7.39 -23.62
CA ARG A 10 -25.71 6.79 -22.30
C ARG A 10 -24.72 5.63 -22.40
N SER A 11 -24.78 4.81 -23.46
CA SER A 11 -23.87 3.68 -23.66
C SER A 11 -22.43 4.10 -23.99
N HIS A 12 -22.24 5.29 -24.58
CA HIS A 12 -20.90 5.84 -24.86
C HIS A 12 -20.26 6.50 -23.64
N THR A 13 -21.05 7.12 -22.76
CA THR A 13 -20.52 7.76 -21.54
C THR A 13 -20.12 6.73 -20.46
N GLU A 14 -20.80 5.59 -20.37
CA GLU A 14 -20.38 4.49 -19.46
C GLU A 14 -19.19 3.69 -20.00
N ARG A 15 -19.05 3.53 -21.33
CA ARG A 15 -17.85 2.92 -21.92
C ARG A 15 -16.61 3.81 -21.83
N ALA A 16 -16.78 5.13 -21.79
CA ALA A 16 -15.67 6.07 -21.59
C ALA A 16 -15.15 6.09 -20.13
N SER A 17 -15.97 5.72 -19.15
CA SER A 17 -15.54 5.56 -17.74
C SER A 17 -14.74 4.25 -17.50
N SER A 18 -14.80 3.31 -18.45
CA SER A 18 -14.16 1.98 -18.38
C SER A 18 -12.74 1.92 -18.99
N LYS A 19 -12.20 3.09 -19.37
CA LYS A 19 -10.80 3.26 -19.84
C LYS A 19 -10.12 4.43 -19.14
N ARG A 20 -10.25 4.57 -17.82
CA ARG A 20 -9.16 5.21 -17.09
C ARG A 20 -7.95 4.33 -17.33
N ASP A 21 -6.94 4.88 -17.99
CA ASP A 21 -5.77 4.15 -18.44
C ASP A 21 -5.26 3.24 -17.32
N LEU A 22 -5.32 1.93 -17.55
CA LEU A 22 -4.59 0.92 -16.76
C LEU A 22 -3.07 1.04 -16.99
N ALA A 23 -2.60 2.20 -17.45
CA ALA A 23 -1.22 2.43 -17.81
C ALA A 23 -0.34 2.14 -16.59
N GLY A 24 0.43 1.06 -16.67
CA GLY A 24 1.30 0.60 -15.61
C GLY A 24 0.66 -0.27 -14.54
N ILE A 25 -0.62 -0.67 -14.62
CA ILE A 25 -1.22 -1.60 -13.65
C ILE A 25 -1.36 -2.98 -14.29
N GLN A 26 -0.72 -3.97 -13.68
CA GLN A 26 -0.73 -5.36 -14.11
C GLN A 26 -1.45 -6.21 -13.05
N ARG A 27 -2.31 -7.11 -13.53
CA ARG A 27 -2.95 -8.11 -12.67
C ARG A 27 -1.93 -9.22 -12.38
N PRO A 28 -1.63 -9.52 -11.11
CA PRO A 28 -0.76 -10.65 -10.79
C PRO A 28 -1.35 -11.97 -11.28
N THR A 29 -0.49 -12.90 -11.67
CA THR A 29 -0.87 -14.30 -11.92
C THR A 29 -1.03 -15.07 -10.61
N ALA A 30 -1.48 -16.33 -10.68
CA ALA A 30 -1.46 -17.18 -9.49
C ALA A 30 -0.04 -17.57 -9.07
N ALA A 31 0.87 -17.71 -10.05
CA ALA A 31 2.29 -17.96 -9.79
C ALA A 31 2.94 -16.77 -9.10
N ASP A 32 2.66 -15.54 -9.55
CA ASP A 32 3.15 -14.30 -8.92
C ASP A 32 2.80 -14.25 -7.43
N ILE A 33 1.59 -14.71 -7.06
CA ILE A 33 1.16 -14.75 -5.65
C ILE A 33 1.88 -15.82 -4.84
N ALA A 34 2.09 -17.00 -5.42
CA ALA A 34 2.84 -18.07 -4.75
C ALA A 34 4.31 -17.68 -4.55
N GLU A 35 4.93 -17.04 -5.55
CA GLU A 35 6.29 -16.52 -5.46
C GLU A 35 6.41 -15.40 -4.43
N PHE A 36 5.47 -14.46 -4.42
CA PHE A 36 5.40 -13.40 -3.43
C PHE A 36 5.23 -13.94 -2.01
N ASP A 37 4.33 -14.91 -1.80
CA ASP A 37 4.10 -15.53 -0.49
C ASP A 37 5.34 -16.30 0.02
N ALA A 38 6.04 -17.00 -0.88
CA ALA A 38 7.30 -17.67 -0.56
C ALA A 38 8.42 -16.67 -0.23
N ALA A 39 8.51 -15.56 -0.97
CA ALA A 39 9.48 -14.50 -0.70
C ALA A 39 9.19 -13.80 0.63
N TRP A 40 7.93 -13.48 0.90
CA TRP A 40 7.47 -12.95 2.18
C TRP A 40 7.87 -13.88 3.32
N THR A 41 7.51 -15.16 3.24
CA THR A 41 7.78 -16.15 4.28
C THR A 41 9.28 -16.26 4.57
N ARG A 42 10.10 -16.25 3.52
CA ARG A 42 11.57 -16.32 3.63
C ARG A 42 12.19 -15.09 4.31
N ILE A 43 11.68 -13.87 4.06
CA ILE A 43 12.29 -12.63 4.55
C ILE A 43 11.68 -12.11 5.85
N LEU A 44 10.37 -12.28 6.02
CA LEU A 44 9.58 -11.72 7.11
C LEU A 44 8.99 -12.80 8.03
N GLY A 45 9.15 -14.08 7.68
CA GLY A 45 8.61 -15.19 8.45
C GLY A 45 7.19 -15.59 8.04
N ASP A 46 6.73 -16.69 8.61
CA ASP A 46 5.46 -17.35 8.29
C ASP A 46 4.25 -16.77 9.04
N THR A 47 4.48 -15.93 10.05
CA THR A 47 3.41 -15.28 10.79
C THR A 47 2.58 -14.39 9.84
N PRO A 48 1.24 -14.54 9.80
CA PRO A 48 0.39 -13.67 9.01
C PRO A 48 0.41 -12.27 9.62
N LEU A 49 1.12 -11.33 8.99
CA LEU A 49 1.27 -9.96 9.48
C LEU A 49 0.57 -8.96 8.56
N ARG A 50 -0.03 -7.94 9.19
CA ARG A 50 -0.41 -6.69 8.52
C ARG A 50 0.79 -5.75 8.45
N ALA A 51 0.66 -4.66 7.70
CA ALA A 51 1.73 -3.68 7.57
C ALA A 51 2.06 -3.03 8.92
N ILE A 52 1.03 -2.72 9.72
CA ILE A 52 1.16 -2.08 11.03
C ILE A 52 1.91 -2.96 12.06
N ASP A 53 1.83 -4.29 11.93
CA ASP A 53 2.42 -5.23 12.88
C ASP A 53 3.94 -5.40 12.65
N LEU A 54 4.42 -5.13 11.42
CA LEU A 54 5.80 -5.37 11.01
C LEU A 54 6.84 -4.65 11.88
N ARG A 55 6.54 -3.43 12.35
CA ARG A 55 7.48 -2.65 13.15
C ARG A 55 7.80 -3.32 14.50
N GLY A 56 6.84 -4.05 15.07
CA GLY A 56 7.04 -4.76 16.34
C GLY A 56 7.88 -6.01 16.14
N VAL A 57 7.55 -6.78 15.10
CA VAL A 57 8.22 -8.06 14.79
C VAL A 57 9.63 -7.87 14.22
N HIS A 58 9.85 -6.84 13.42
CA HIS A 58 11.12 -6.57 12.73
C HIS A 58 11.79 -5.26 13.17
N ASN A 59 11.72 -4.95 14.47
CA ASN A 59 12.21 -3.69 15.05
C ASN A 59 13.68 -3.35 14.70
N SER A 60 14.56 -4.35 14.58
CA SER A 60 15.99 -4.16 14.29
C SER A 60 16.25 -3.70 12.86
N ARG A 61 15.25 -3.85 11.98
CA ARG A 61 15.29 -3.46 10.57
C ARG A 61 14.32 -2.32 10.26
N TRP A 62 13.71 -1.73 11.29
CA TRP A 62 12.64 -0.74 11.14
C TRP A 62 13.19 0.69 11.17
N VAL A 63 12.66 1.54 10.29
CA VAL A 63 12.83 3.00 10.29
C VAL A 63 11.47 3.67 10.17
N ARG A 64 11.25 4.74 10.94
CA ARG A 64 10.11 5.64 10.78
C ARG A 64 10.52 6.98 10.21
N LEU A 65 9.76 7.48 9.24
CA LEU A 65 9.92 8.77 8.61
C LEU A 65 8.61 9.57 8.64
N HIS A 66 8.68 10.86 8.94
CA HIS A 66 7.55 11.77 8.85
C HIS A 66 7.37 12.30 7.43
N SER A 67 6.12 12.34 7.00
CA SER A 67 5.76 12.80 5.66
C SER A 67 5.78 14.32 5.50
N LEU A 68 5.70 15.06 6.60
CA LEU A 68 5.74 16.53 6.60
C LEU A 68 6.83 17.07 7.56
N PRO A 69 7.29 18.32 7.34
CA PRO A 69 8.19 19.00 8.26
C PRO A 69 7.61 19.12 9.68
N GLY A 70 8.49 19.12 10.69
CA GLY A 70 8.10 19.28 12.09
C GLY A 70 7.18 18.18 12.61
N SER A 71 7.21 16.99 12.00
CA SER A 71 6.35 15.85 12.35
C SER A 71 4.86 16.16 12.25
N LYS A 72 4.46 17.14 11.42
CA LYS A 72 3.04 17.41 11.16
C LYS A 72 2.37 16.16 10.59
N ARG A 73 1.22 15.80 11.15
CA ARG A 73 0.53 14.55 10.80
C ARG A 73 -0.33 14.67 9.53
N TYR A 74 -1.09 15.75 9.41
CA TYR A 74 -2.08 15.90 8.35
C TYR A 74 -1.71 17.03 7.40
N ALA A 75 -1.93 16.82 6.10
CA ALA A 75 -1.79 17.85 5.08
C ALA A 75 -3.12 18.62 4.95
N ASP A 76 -3.06 19.94 5.07
CA ASP A 76 -4.19 20.85 4.98
C ASP A 76 -4.18 21.64 3.65
N THR A 77 -3.02 21.74 2.99
CA THR A 77 -2.85 22.47 1.72
C THR A 77 -2.25 21.60 0.63
N GLU A 78 -2.43 21.98 -0.64
CA GLU A 78 -1.86 21.24 -1.78
C GLU A 78 -0.33 21.25 -1.77
N GLU A 79 0.31 22.29 -1.23
CA GLU A 79 1.77 22.35 -1.04
C GLU A 79 2.24 21.29 -0.03
N GLU A 80 1.47 21.07 1.04
CA GLU A 80 1.76 20.01 2.00
C GLU A 80 1.52 18.62 1.39
N TYR A 81 0.45 18.43 0.61
CA TYR A 81 0.28 17.19 -0.16
C TYR A 81 1.44 16.95 -1.13
N ALA A 82 1.93 18.00 -1.81
CA ALA A 82 3.07 17.89 -2.70
C ALA A 82 4.34 17.47 -1.95
N GLU A 83 4.61 18.04 -0.77
CA GLU A 83 5.75 17.66 0.08
C GLU A 83 5.64 16.22 0.60
N LEU A 84 4.47 15.83 1.11
CA LEU A 84 4.20 14.46 1.57
C LEU A 84 4.43 13.45 0.45
N LEU A 85 3.86 13.70 -0.73
CA LEU A 85 4.04 12.82 -1.88
C LEU A 85 5.50 12.80 -2.33
N ARG A 86 6.19 13.95 -2.32
CA ARG A 86 7.63 14.02 -2.64
C ARG A 86 8.45 13.15 -1.70
N ARG A 87 8.18 13.15 -0.40
CA ARG A 87 8.89 12.28 0.57
C ARG A 87 8.59 10.80 0.35
N TYR A 88 7.31 10.42 0.18
CA TYR A 88 6.96 9.02 -0.10
C TYR A 88 7.61 8.50 -1.37
N PHE A 89 7.65 9.30 -2.45
CA PHE A 89 8.31 8.90 -3.69
C PHE A 89 9.83 8.91 -3.58
N ALA A 90 10.44 9.83 -2.82
CA ALA A 90 11.89 9.83 -2.61
C ALA A 90 12.36 8.59 -1.84
N VAL A 91 11.62 8.17 -0.80
CA VAL A 91 11.88 6.91 -0.10
C VAL A 91 11.71 5.73 -1.04
N LEU A 92 10.61 5.71 -1.81
CA LEU A 92 10.34 4.63 -2.76
C LEU A 92 11.43 4.51 -3.83
N ASP A 93 11.89 5.64 -4.39
CA ASP A 93 12.94 5.70 -5.41
C ASP A 93 14.29 5.23 -4.86
N GLU A 94 14.60 5.52 -3.59
CA GLU A 94 15.78 4.98 -2.92
C GLU A 94 15.71 3.46 -2.74
N LEU A 95 14.56 2.93 -2.29
CA LEU A 95 14.43 1.51 -1.96
C LEU A 95 14.37 0.62 -3.22
N ARG A 96 13.65 1.05 -4.26
CA ARG A 96 13.41 0.24 -5.46
C ARG A 96 14.64 0.13 -6.37
N GLY A 97 15.61 1.04 -6.25
CA GLY A 97 16.70 1.19 -7.21
C GLY A 97 16.16 1.36 -8.64
N ASP A 98 16.52 0.42 -9.53
CA ASP A 98 16.11 0.43 -10.93
C ASP A 98 14.79 -0.33 -11.19
N GLU A 99 14.14 -0.91 -10.18
CA GLU A 99 12.90 -1.66 -10.38
C GLU A 99 11.74 -0.71 -10.71
N GLU A 100 11.16 -0.90 -11.90
CA GLU A 100 10.05 -0.08 -12.40
C GLU A 100 8.69 -0.66 -12.04
N ILE A 101 8.57 -1.96 -11.80
CA ILE A 101 7.30 -2.62 -11.43
C ILE A 101 7.34 -3.02 -9.97
N LEU A 102 6.48 -2.41 -9.18
CA LEU A 102 6.41 -2.60 -7.73
C LEU A 102 5.27 -3.56 -7.38
N THR A 103 5.46 -4.29 -6.30
CA THR A 103 4.39 -5.03 -5.64
C THR A 103 3.68 -4.09 -4.68
N VAL A 104 2.38 -3.86 -4.90
CA VAL A 104 1.54 -3.06 -4.00
C VAL A 104 0.52 -3.97 -3.35
N VAL A 105 0.46 -3.96 -2.02
CA VAL A 105 -0.54 -4.69 -1.24
C VAL A 105 -1.54 -3.68 -0.67
N THR A 106 -2.82 -3.91 -0.94
CA THR A 106 -3.93 -3.12 -0.38
C THR A 106 -4.81 -3.97 0.50
N CYS A 107 -5.36 -3.38 1.55
CA CYS A 107 -6.23 -4.08 2.49
C CYS A 107 -7.73 -3.74 2.27
N SER A 108 -8.61 -4.65 2.65
CA SER A 108 -10.02 -4.37 2.92
C SER A 108 -10.43 -5.10 4.19
N PHE A 109 -11.20 -4.45 5.04
CA PHE A 109 -11.57 -4.98 6.35
C PHE A 109 -12.99 -5.55 6.34
N SER A 110 -13.21 -6.59 7.15
CA SER A 110 -14.54 -7.05 7.50
C SER A 110 -14.60 -7.44 8.98
N PHE A 111 -15.80 -7.45 9.55
CA PHE A 111 -16.07 -7.98 10.87
C PHE A 111 -16.99 -9.19 10.70
N ALA A 112 -16.45 -10.39 10.89
CA ALA A 112 -17.16 -11.63 10.56
C ALA A 112 -16.56 -12.87 11.24
N MET A 113 -17.39 -13.92 11.35
CA MET A 113 -16.99 -15.27 11.78
C MET A 113 -16.00 -15.97 10.85
N SER A 114 -15.88 -15.53 9.59
CA SER A 114 -15.15 -16.27 8.55
C SER A 114 -14.10 -15.40 7.88
N PRO A 115 -12.94 -15.96 7.49
CA PRO A 115 -11.89 -15.24 6.76
C PRO A 115 -12.23 -14.99 5.29
N ARG A 116 -13.50 -15.09 4.88
CA ARG A 116 -13.88 -14.95 3.48
C ARG A 116 -13.70 -13.50 3.04
N PRO A 117 -12.93 -13.23 1.97
CA PRO A 117 -12.68 -11.87 1.52
C PRO A 117 -13.96 -11.18 1.07
N VAL A 118 -14.12 -9.92 1.48
CA VAL A 118 -15.24 -9.06 1.09
C VAL A 118 -14.95 -8.28 -0.19
N ARG A 119 -15.97 -7.58 -0.69
CA ARG A 119 -15.76 -6.63 -1.80
C ARG A 119 -14.90 -5.47 -1.32
N ARG A 120 -13.88 -5.13 -2.10
CA ARG A 120 -13.07 -3.93 -1.87
C ARG A 120 -13.90 -2.67 -2.07
N SER A 121 -13.47 -1.58 -1.44
CA SER A 121 -14.09 -0.27 -1.58
C SER A 121 -14.13 0.18 -3.05
N SER A 122 -15.09 1.05 -3.39
CA SER A 122 -15.20 1.65 -4.72
C SER A 122 -13.93 2.43 -5.09
N LEU A 123 -13.31 3.09 -4.11
CA LEU A 123 -12.03 3.76 -4.24
C LEU A 123 -10.94 2.81 -4.74
N LEU A 124 -10.61 1.75 -3.98
CA LEU A 124 -9.57 0.80 -4.36
C LEU A 124 -9.90 0.05 -5.65
N THR A 125 -11.18 -0.18 -5.92
CA THR A 125 -11.65 -0.79 -7.17
C THR A 125 -11.43 0.09 -8.39
N GLY A 126 -11.59 1.41 -8.25
CA GLY A 126 -11.29 2.38 -9.31
C GLY A 126 -9.79 2.63 -9.50
N LEU A 127 -9.04 2.79 -8.40
CA LEU A 127 -7.61 3.10 -8.40
C LEU A 127 -6.74 1.94 -8.89
N LEU A 128 -6.90 0.77 -8.28
CA LEU A 128 -6.08 -0.41 -8.53
C LEU A 128 -6.98 -1.58 -8.89
N PRO A 129 -7.49 -1.63 -10.13
CA PRO A 129 -8.43 -2.66 -10.56
C PRO A 129 -7.72 -4.00 -10.77
N ARG A 130 -8.50 -5.09 -10.63
CA ARG A 130 -8.07 -6.47 -10.87
C ARG A 130 -6.88 -6.96 -10.02
N PRO A 131 -6.92 -6.82 -8.67
CA PRO A 131 -5.95 -7.50 -7.83
C PRO A 131 -5.98 -9.02 -7.98
N ARG A 132 -5.00 -9.67 -7.36
CA ARG A 132 -5.20 -11.00 -6.81
C ARG A 132 -5.33 -10.95 -5.30
N TYR A 133 -6.27 -11.71 -4.78
CA TYR A 133 -6.32 -11.99 -3.35
C TYR A 133 -5.07 -12.80 -2.97
N TRP A 134 -4.47 -12.45 -1.83
CA TRP A 134 -3.32 -13.15 -1.28
C TRP A 134 -3.74 -13.97 -0.06
N ARG A 135 -4.11 -13.30 1.03
CA ARG A 135 -4.54 -13.95 2.28
C ARG A 135 -5.39 -13.02 3.14
N SER A 136 -5.96 -13.60 4.21
CA SER A 136 -6.66 -12.87 5.26
C SER A 136 -5.93 -13.05 6.57
N VAL A 137 -5.78 -11.97 7.32
CA VAL A 137 -5.15 -11.95 8.64
C VAL A 137 -6.23 -11.59 9.66
N SER A 138 -6.34 -12.37 10.73
CA SER A 138 -7.24 -12.03 11.84
C SER A 138 -6.56 -11.02 12.77
N GLU A 139 -7.34 -10.07 13.28
CA GLU A 139 -6.91 -9.14 14.32
C GLU A 139 -7.34 -9.58 15.73
N GLY A 140 -8.13 -10.65 15.85
CA GLY A 140 -8.66 -11.17 17.11
C GLY A 140 -8.08 -12.54 17.48
N GLU A 141 -7.95 -12.79 18.78
CA GLU A 141 -7.41 -14.04 19.33
C GLU A 141 -8.50 -15.06 19.69
N ASP A 142 -9.75 -14.62 19.84
CA ASP A 142 -10.84 -15.47 20.32
C ASP A 142 -11.49 -16.29 19.20
N GLU A 143 -11.21 -17.59 19.21
CA GLU A 143 -11.85 -18.55 18.33
C GLU A 143 -13.35 -18.68 18.63
N GLY A 144 -14.20 -18.51 17.62
CA GLY A 144 -15.66 -18.65 17.75
C GLY A 144 -16.43 -17.33 17.95
N GLU A 145 -15.74 -16.19 17.99
CA GLU A 145 -16.34 -14.84 18.00
C GLU A 145 -16.10 -14.07 16.70
N GLU A 146 -16.89 -13.01 16.46
CA GLU A 146 -16.73 -12.22 15.24
C GLU A 146 -15.39 -11.51 15.31
N GLN A 147 -14.56 -11.71 14.28
CA GLN A 147 -13.21 -11.17 14.24
C GLN A 147 -13.14 -10.05 13.20
N ALA A 148 -12.30 -9.06 13.49
CA ALA A 148 -11.85 -8.14 12.46
C ALA A 148 -10.85 -8.89 11.56
N TRP A 149 -11.12 -8.92 10.26
CA TRP A 149 -10.29 -9.53 9.24
C TRP A 149 -9.71 -8.47 8.32
N ALA A 150 -8.39 -8.50 8.15
CA ALA A 150 -7.67 -7.77 7.11
C ALA A 150 -7.50 -8.67 5.88
N HIS A 151 -8.20 -8.35 4.79
CA HIS A 151 -8.09 -9.07 3.52
C HIS A 151 -7.08 -8.39 2.60
N LEU A 152 -5.99 -9.08 2.30
CA LEU A 152 -4.87 -8.52 1.56
C LEU A 152 -4.93 -8.88 0.07
N TYR A 153 -4.68 -7.88 -0.76
CA TYR A 153 -4.75 -7.97 -2.20
C TYR A 153 -3.48 -7.41 -2.83
N VAL A 154 -2.85 -8.20 -3.70
CA VAL A 154 -1.62 -7.84 -4.38
C VAL A 154 -1.93 -7.28 -5.77
N HIS A 155 -1.16 -6.26 -6.13
CA HIS A 155 -1.13 -5.59 -7.43
C HIS A 155 0.31 -5.48 -7.90
N ARG A 156 0.50 -5.44 -9.22
CA ARG A 156 1.77 -5.05 -9.83
C ARG A 156 1.59 -3.69 -10.47
N VAL A 157 2.36 -2.71 -10.01
CA VAL A 157 2.13 -1.30 -10.35
C VAL A 157 3.44 -0.67 -10.77
N HIS A 158 3.46 -0.09 -11.97
CA HIS A 158 4.59 0.67 -12.47
C HIS A 158 4.81 1.88 -11.57
N ARG A 159 6.06 2.20 -11.25
CA ARG A 159 6.45 3.26 -10.32
C ARG A 159 5.84 4.61 -10.69
N HIS A 160 5.79 4.89 -11.99
CA HIS A 160 5.24 6.12 -12.58
C HIS A 160 3.71 6.09 -12.82
N ALA A 161 3.01 5.01 -12.46
CA ALA A 161 1.57 4.93 -12.68
C ALA A 161 0.85 6.02 -11.87
N PRO A 162 -0.05 6.83 -12.47
CA PRO A 162 -0.81 7.85 -11.75
C PRO A 162 -1.58 7.30 -10.54
N ALA A 163 -2.05 6.04 -10.64
CA ALA A 163 -2.75 5.35 -9.56
C ALA A 163 -1.91 5.19 -8.28
N LEU A 164 -0.58 5.10 -8.37
CA LEU A 164 0.27 5.00 -7.18
C LEU A 164 0.31 6.33 -6.41
N ARG A 165 0.38 7.45 -7.13
CA ARG A 165 0.28 8.80 -6.52
C ARG A 165 -1.09 9.01 -5.89
N GLU A 166 -2.16 8.64 -6.59
CA GLU A 166 -3.52 8.77 -6.06
C GLU A 166 -3.75 7.85 -4.85
N LEU A 167 -3.14 6.65 -4.83
CA LEU A 167 -3.16 5.76 -3.67
C LEU A 167 -2.47 6.39 -2.46
N PHE A 168 -1.28 6.95 -2.63
CA PHE A 168 -0.56 7.62 -1.53
C PHE A 168 -1.33 8.82 -0.98
N ARG A 169 -2.03 9.57 -1.83
CA ARG A 169 -2.95 10.61 -1.36
C ARG A 169 -4.13 10.03 -0.58
N ALA A 170 -4.74 8.95 -1.08
CA ALA A 170 -5.80 8.26 -0.35
C ALA A 170 -5.34 7.68 1.01
N VAL A 171 -4.08 7.28 1.13
CA VAL A 171 -3.47 6.87 2.41
C VAL A 171 -3.36 8.05 3.36
N ALA A 172 -2.86 9.19 2.89
CA ALA A 172 -2.76 10.41 3.70
C ALA A 172 -4.13 10.93 4.18
N ASP A 173 -5.18 10.73 3.39
CA ASP A 173 -6.57 11.10 3.71
C ASP A 173 -7.28 10.06 4.59
N GLU A 174 -6.60 8.99 5.05
CA GLU A 174 -7.22 7.89 5.81
C GLU A 174 -8.38 7.21 5.03
N ARG A 175 -8.22 7.07 3.71
CA ARG A 175 -9.20 6.40 2.83
C ARG A 175 -8.71 5.05 2.29
N ALA A 176 -7.41 4.80 2.39
CA ALA A 176 -6.79 3.51 2.15
C ALA A 176 -5.85 3.21 3.33
N PHE A 177 -6.10 2.10 4.02
CA PHE A 177 -5.37 1.71 5.22
C PHE A 177 -4.51 0.48 4.94
N ASP A 178 -3.48 0.30 5.77
CA ASP A 178 -2.64 -0.91 5.79
C ASP A 178 -2.05 -1.25 4.41
N VAL A 179 -1.66 -0.20 3.68
CA VAL A 179 -1.01 -0.30 2.37
C VAL A 179 0.45 -0.64 2.55
N MET A 180 0.94 -1.58 1.73
CA MET A 180 2.37 -1.88 1.61
C MET A 180 2.82 -1.72 0.17
N VAL A 181 4.04 -1.23 -0.01
CA VAL A 181 4.76 -1.24 -1.28
C VAL A 181 6.09 -1.95 -1.06
N THR A 182 6.47 -2.81 -1.99
CA THR A 182 7.69 -3.62 -1.93
C THR A 182 8.13 -3.98 -3.36
N ASP A 183 9.32 -4.54 -3.49
CA ASP A 183 9.79 -5.19 -4.70
C ASP A 183 9.16 -6.60 -4.86
N SER A 184 9.54 -7.30 -5.93
CA SER A 184 9.13 -8.70 -6.13
C SER A 184 9.81 -9.68 -5.16
N ALA A 185 10.99 -9.33 -4.63
CA ALA A 185 11.78 -10.19 -3.75
C ALA A 185 11.48 -10.02 -2.24
N VAL A 186 10.65 -9.04 -1.90
CA VAL A 186 10.35 -8.59 -0.53
C VAL A 186 11.62 -8.15 0.22
N SER A 187 12.56 -7.50 -0.46
CA SER A 187 13.82 -7.04 0.13
C SER A 187 13.63 -5.81 1.05
N TRP A 188 12.56 -5.07 0.86
CA TRP A 188 12.15 -3.96 1.71
C TRP A 188 10.63 -3.83 1.73
N VAL A 189 10.05 -3.23 2.77
CA VAL A 189 8.64 -2.86 2.82
C VAL A 189 8.51 -1.39 3.16
N HIS A 190 7.78 -0.66 2.33
CA HIS A 190 7.34 0.71 2.60
C HIS A 190 5.86 0.69 2.98
N HIS A 191 5.55 1.04 4.22
CA HIS A 191 4.20 1.16 4.75
C HIS A 191 3.88 2.64 5.00
N PRO A 192 3.31 3.37 4.02
CA PRO A 192 2.82 4.72 4.24
C PRO A 192 1.51 4.71 5.04
N TYR A 193 1.31 5.75 5.84
CA TYR A 193 0.09 6.04 6.59
C TYR A 193 -0.09 7.56 6.75
N ASP A 194 -1.09 8.01 7.50
CA ASP A 194 -1.30 9.43 7.78
C ASP A 194 -0.19 9.99 8.69
N GLY A 195 0.62 10.93 8.16
CA GLY A 195 1.72 11.57 8.88
C GLY A 195 3.10 10.94 8.73
N GLY A 196 3.24 9.83 8.00
CA GLY A 196 4.55 9.25 7.75
C GLY A 196 4.55 7.90 7.09
N SER A 197 5.68 7.22 7.19
CA SER A 197 5.82 5.85 6.77
C SER A 197 6.75 5.07 7.69
N ASP A 198 6.44 3.78 7.82
CA ASP A 198 7.29 2.79 8.44
C ASP A 198 7.96 1.98 7.34
N LEU A 199 9.28 1.80 7.45
CA LEU A 199 10.11 1.03 6.53
C LEU A 199 10.63 -0.20 7.24
N ILE A 200 10.60 -1.35 6.57
CA ILE A 200 11.31 -2.56 6.99
C ILE A 200 12.37 -2.85 5.94
N LEU A 201 13.64 -2.81 6.33
CA LEU A 201 14.77 -3.00 5.42
C LEU A 201 15.27 -4.45 5.47
N ALA A 202 16.08 -4.86 4.48
CA ALA A 202 16.60 -6.23 4.45
C ALA A 202 17.50 -6.54 5.66
N THR A 203 18.33 -5.58 6.07
CA THR A 203 19.29 -5.73 7.17
C THR A 203 19.34 -4.52 8.12
N PRO A 204 19.85 -4.68 9.36
CA PRO A 204 20.12 -3.56 10.26
C PRO A 204 21.11 -2.54 9.69
N ALA A 205 22.09 -2.97 8.88
CA ALA A 205 23.04 -2.06 8.25
C ALA A 205 22.36 -1.16 7.20
N GLU A 206 21.45 -1.71 6.40
CA GLU A 206 20.64 -0.93 5.46
C GLU A 206 19.65 -0.03 6.19
N ARG A 207 19.05 -0.52 7.29
CA ARG A 207 18.25 0.27 8.20
C ARG A 207 19.02 1.52 8.61
N ASP A 208 20.23 1.37 9.16
CA ASP A 208 21.06 2.48 9.62
C ASP A 208 21.40 3.46 8.48
N ARG A 209 21.83 2.93 7.31
CA ARG A 209 22.12 3.74 6.12
C ARG A 209 20.93 4.58 5.66
N VAL A 210 19.75 3.97 5.52
CA VAL A 210 18.52 4.66 5.10
C VAL A 210 18.10 5.68 6.17
N SER A 211 18.30 5.33 7.44
CA SER A 211 18.01 6.21 8.57
C SER A 211 18.85 7.50 8.54
N GLU A 212 20.14 7.38 8.24
CA GLU A 212 21.05 8.52 8.09
C GLU A 212 20.70 9.35 6.85
N LEU A 213 20.41 8.70 5.72
CA LEU A 213 20.04 9.37 4.46
C LEU A 213 18.82 10.28 4.63
N PHE A 214 17.81 9.82 5.38
CA PHE A 214 16.59 10.56 5.65
C PHE A 214 16.51 11.13 7.07
N ALA A 215 17.66 11.41 7.70
CA ALA A 215 17.73 11.88 9.09
C ALA A 215 16.86 13.12 9.36
N GLN A 216 16.74 14.04 8.40
CA GLN A 216 15.91 15.24 8.52
C GLN A 216 14.41 14.96 8.57
N TRP A 217 13.97 13.77 8.17
CA TRP A 217 12.56 13.37 8.16
C TRP A 217 12.21 12.49 9.36
N ARG A 218 13.20 12.12 10.19
CA ARG A 218 12.97 11.34 11.40
C ARG A 218 12.41 12.21 12.53
N SER A 219 11.71 11.57 13.46
CA SER A 219 11.45 12.20 14.76
C SER A 219 12.79 12.50 15.43
N PRO A 220 12.93 13.65 16.12
CA PRO A 220 14.07 13.88 17.00
C PRO A 220 14.10 12.94 18.21
N TRP A 221 13.04 12.15 18.45
CA TRP A 221 12.90 11.23 19.56
C TRP A 221 13.17 9.77 19.15
N ASP A 222 13.91 9.04 19.98
CA ASP A 222 14.35 7.66 19.70
C ASP A 222 13.20 6.67 19.45
N HIS A 223 12.01 6.94 20.01
CA HIS A 223 10.82 6.12 19.87
C HIS A 223 9.99 6.45 18.62
N GLY A 224 10.40 7.44 17.83
CA GLY A 224 9.82 7.74 16.52
C GLY A 224 8.47 8.46 16.54
N LEU A 225 7.95 8.84 17.71
CA LEU A 225 6.77 9.73 17.84
C LEU A 225 7.20 11.18 17.96
#